data_AF-A0A662FPM8-F1
#
_entry.id   AF-A0A662FPM8-F1
#
_cell.length_a   1.000
_cell.length_b   1.000
_cell.length_c   1.000
_cell.angle_alpha   90.00
_cell.angle_beta   90.00
_cell.angle_gamma   90.00
#
_symmetry.space_group_name_H-M   'P 1'
#
loop_
_entity.id
_entity.type
_entity.pdbx_description
1 polymer ?
#
loop_
_entity_poly.entity_id
_entity_poly.type
_entity_poly.pdbx_seq_one_letter_code
_entity_poly.pdbx_strand_id
1 'polypeptide(L)'
;MDSKTIAVSAIFGTLWGVINFTISPYFFRLTHLPFFCDIIGLVSLFSAIWATRKLGTGTLTGIVATIITLMLRSNAFYFIGFTVASILLDIIIWFIGYDRVFTNKPIIYIPATSILVTAIGGLMIGAFFMNYKETIAILIWSALHAGGGLIASILVVPIIKALEKRLGKV
;
A
#
# COMPACT_ATOMS: atom_id res chain seq x y z
N MET A 1 18.81 -4.44 10.19
CA MET A 1 17.62 -3.58 10.34
C MET A 1 17.64 -2.99 11.74
N ASP A 2 17.37 -1.70 11.91
CA ASP A 2 17.43 -1.06 13.23
C ASP A 2 16.06 -1.04 13.94
N SER A 3 16.08 -0.68 15.22
CA SER A 3 14.89 -0.64 16.08
C SER A 3 13.84 0.36 15.58
N LYS A 4 14.24 1.47 14.95
CA LYS A 4 13.31 2.47 14.39
C LYS A 4 12.55 1.86 13.21
N THR A 5 13.22 1.19 12.27
CA THR A 5 12.58 0.53 11.14
C THR A 5 11.60 -0.55 11.59
N ILE A 6 11.98 -1.35 12.59
CA ILE A 6 11.10 -2.38 13.14
C ILE A 6 9.86 -1.74 13.77
N ALA A 7 10.04 -0.73 14.63
CA ALA A 7 8.93 -0.04 15.30
C ALA A 7 7.97 0.64 14.32
N VAL A 8 8.51 1.39 13.35
CA VAL A 8 7.71 2.07 12.31
C VAL A 8 6.92 1.05 11.49
N SER A 9 7.55 -0.02 11.04
CA SER A 9 6.88 -1.05 10.25
C SER A 9 5.80 -1.78 11.04
N ALA A 10 6.05 -2.04 12.33
CA ALA A 10 5.06 -2.66 13.21
C ALA A 10 3.83 -1.74 13.40
N ILE A 11 4.05 -0.44 13.65
CA ILE A 11 2.98 0.54 13.85
C ILE A 11 2.14 0.69 12.57
N PHE A 12 2.76 1.01 11.44
CA PHE A 12 2.04 1.24 10.19
C PHE A 12 1.45 -0.05 9.60
N GLY A 13 2.12 -1.20 9.79
CA GLY A 13 1.62 -2.49 9.37
C GLY A 13 0.38 -2.90 10.17
N THR A 14 0.39 -2.68 11.49
CA THR A 14 -0.77 -2.93 12.36
C THR A 14 -1.91 -1.96 12.02
N LEU A 15 -1.61 -0.67 11.84
CA LEU A 15 -2.59 0.33 11.42
C LEU A 15 -3.28 -0.09 10.11
N TRP A 16 -2.49 -0.52 9.13
CA TRP A 16 -3.00 -1.04 7.87
C TRP A 16 -3.91 -2.26 8.09
N GLY A 17 -3.40 -3.31 8.74
CA GLY A 17 -4.14 -4.56 8.94
C GLY A 17 -5.44 -4.37 9.72
N VAL A 18 -5.41 -3.62 10.83
CA VAL A 18 -6.59 -3.39 11.69
C VAL A 18 -7.64 -2.55 10.97
N ILE A 19 -7.25 -1.45 10.32
CA ILE A 19 -8.21 -0.63 9.57
C ILE A 19 -8.80 -1.42 8.39
N ASN A 20 -7.97 -2.19 7.68
CA ASN A 20 -8.46 -3.00 6.57
C ASN A 20 -9.37 -4.15 7.01
N PHE A 21 -9.15 -4.71 8.20
CA PHE A 21 -10.06 -5.70 8.75
C PHE A 21 -11.39 -5.07 9.17
N THR A 22 -11.35 -3.89 9.79
CA THR A 22 -12.54 -3.27 10.41
C THR A 22 -13.42 -2.52 9.42
N ILE A 23 -12.85 -1.76 8.47
CA ILE A 23 -13.63 -0.80 7.64
C ILE A 23 -13.78 -1.28 6.19
N SER A 24 -12.70 -1.78 5.58
CA SER A 24 -12.70 -2.14 4.15
C SER A 24 -13.79 -3.13 3.73
N PRO A 25 -14.18 -4.14 4.53
CA PRO A 25 -15.27 -5.04 4.15
C PRO A 25 -16.62 -4.33 4.03
N TYR A 26 -16.87 -3.28 4.82
CA TYR A 26 -18.10 -2.49 4.71
C TYR A 26 -18.07 -1.61 3.48
N PHE A 27 -16.94 -0.91 3.24
CA PHE A 27 -16.77 -0.09 2.04
C PHE A 27 -16.94 -0.92 0.76
N PHE A 28 -16.32 -2.10 0.71
CA PHE A 28 -16.42 -3.00 -0.43
C PHE A 28 -17.84 -3.53 -0.62
N ARG A 29 -18.55 -3.91 0.44
CA ARG A 29 -19.96 -4.37 0.32
C ARG A 29 -20.89 -3.29 -0.19
N LEU A 30 -20.63 -2.02 0.14
CA LEU A 30 -21.45 -0.89 -0.29
C LEU A 30 -21.18 -0.46 -1.74
N THR A 31 -19.90 -0.46 -2.15
CA THR A 31 -19.48 0.13 -3.43
C THR A 31 -19.08 -0.89 -4.48
N HIS A 32 -18.72 -2.10 -4.06
CA HIS A 32 -18.05 -3.12 -4.87
C HIS A 32 -16.70 -2.65 -5.44
N LEU A 33 -16.08 -1.62 -4.83
CA LEU A 33 -14.83 -1.02 -5.26
C LEU A 33 -13.70 -1.25 -4.24
N PRO A 34 -12.47 -1.56 -4.69
CA PRO A 34 -11.34 -1.84 -3.80
C PRO A 34 -10.64 -0.57 -3.27
N PHE A 35 -11.14 0.62 -3.54
CA PHE A 35 -10.35 1.84 -3.35
C PHE A 35 -9.92 2.09 -1.90
N PHE A 36 -10.77 1.76 -0.93
CA PHE A 36 -10.45 2.02 0.46
C PHE A 36 -9.27 1.17 0.96
N CYS A 37 -9.13 -0.10 0.53
CA CYS A 37 -7.97 -0.90 0.93
C CYS A 37 -6.67 -0.43 0.28
N ASP A 38 -6.72 0.11 -0.94
CA ASP A 38 -5.57 0.76 -1.59
C ASP A 38 -5.15 2.03 -0.85
N ILE A 39 -6.11 2.88 -0.49
CA ILE A 39 -5.86 4.14 0.24
C ILE A 39 -5.15 3.86 1.56
N ILE A 40 -5.70 2.99 2.40
CA ILE A 40 -5.12 2.69 3.70
C ILE A 40 -3.76 2.03 3.55
N GLY A 41 -3.60 1.10 2.61
CA GLY A 41 -2.34 0.44 2.36
C GLY A 41 -1.24 1.41 1.93
N LEU A 42 -1.51 2.25 0.95
CA LEU A 42 -0.52 3.22 0.44
C LEU A 42 -0.23 4.32 1.45
N VAL A 43 -1.22 4.84 2.18
CA VAL A 43 -0.97 5.80 3.27
C VAL A 43 -0.03 5.21 4.31
N SER A 44 -0.27 3.98 4.75
CA SER A 44 0.61 3.29 5.69
C SER A 44 2.00 3.05 5.13
N LEU A 45 2.11 2.53 3.90
CA LEU A 45 3.38 2.20 3.26
C LEU A 45 4.25 3.43 3.00
N PHE A 46 3.71 4.47 2.36
CA PHE A 46 4.47 5.67 2.08
C PHE A 46 4.87 6.39 3.37
N SER A 47 4.01 6.43 4.39
CA SER A 47 4.36 7.03 5.67
C SER A 47 5.48 6.27 6.38
N ALA A 48 5.43 4.93 6.37
CA ALA A 48 6.47 4.08 6.93
C ALA A 48 7.81 4.27 6.21
N ILE A 49 7.81 4.16 4.88
CA ILE A 49 9.01 4.29 4.04
C ILE A 49 9.58 5.71 4.15
N TRP A 50 8.73 6.74 4.17
CA TRP A 50 9.16 8.12 4.38
C TRP A 50 9.84 8.32 5.74
N ALA A 51 9.32 7.71 6.80
CA ALA A 51 9.84 7.88 8.15
C ALA A 51 11.19 7.18 8.38
N THR A 52 11.57 6.21 7.54
CA THR A 52 12.82 5.45 7.70
C THR A 52 13.83 5.70 6.59
N ARG A 53 13.36 5.97 5.36
CA ARG A 53 14.16 6.03 4.13
C ARG A 53 15.07 4.81 3.94
N LYS A 54 14.58 3.61 4.29
CA LYS A 54 15.35 2.36 4.28
C LYS A 54 14.64 1.24 3.54
N LEU A 55 15.42 0.49 2.75
CA LEU A 55 14.95 -0.69 2.04
C LEU A 55 14.55 -1.76 3.05
N GLY A 56 13.46 -2.45 2.79
CA GLY A 56 12.88 -3.44 3.68
C GLY A 56 11.76 -2.87 4.56
N THR A 57 11.59 -1.55 4.64
CA THR A 57 10.55 -0.93 5.46
C THR A 57 9.16 -1.21 4.89
N GLY A 58 8.97 -0.98 3.58
CA GLY A 58 7.70 -1.26 2.93
C GLY A 58 7.36 -2.75 3.00
N THR A 59 8.35 -3.60 2.74
CA THR A 59 8.24 -5.06 2.81
C THR A 59 7.80 -5.52 4.19
N LEU A 60 8.49 -5.08 5.26
CA LEU A 60 8.15 -5.48 6.62
C LEU A 60 6.77 -4.96 7.03
N THR A 61 6.43 -3.73 6.64
CA THR A 61 5.10 -3.13 6.89
C THR A 61 3.99 -3.99 6.27
N GLY A 62 4.16 -4.42 5.02
CA GLY A 62 3.20 -5.31 4.36
C GLY A 62 3.13 -6.70 4.98
N ILE A 63 4.26 -7.29 5.38
CA ILE A 63 4.29 -8.57 6.10
C ILE A 63 3.50 -8.47 7.41
N VAL A 64 3.74 -7.43 8.21
CA VAL A 64 3.00 -7.19 9.46
C VAL A 64 1.51 -7.04 9.18
N ALA A 65 1.13 -6.21 8.20
CA ALA A 65 -0.27 -6.02 7.83
C ALA A 65 -0.94 -7.34 7.41
N THR A 66 -0.21 -8.20 6.70
CA THR A 66 -0.68 -9.52 6.27
C THR A 66 -0.88 -10.45 7.46
N ILE A 67 0.09 -10.53 8.37
CA ILE A 67 -0.02 -11.35 9.59
C ILE A 67 -1.23 -10.91 10.40
N ILE A 68 -1.35 -9.61 10.69
CA ILE A 68 -2.48 -9.06 11.45
C ILE A 68 -3.81 -9.36 10.76
N THR A 69 -3.89 -9.17 9.44
CA THR A 69 -5.11 -9.45 8.68
C THR A 69 -5.50 -10.92 8.74
N LEU A 70 -4.55 -11.85 8.59
CA LEU A 70 -4.81 -13.28 8.65
C LEU A 70 -5.13 -13.77 10.07
N MET A 71 -4.54 -13.14 11.10
CA MET A 71 -4.92 -13.42 12.49
C MET A 71 -6.36 -13.01 12.79
N LEU A 72 -6.80 -11.86 12.27
CA LEU A 72 -8.16 -11.35 12.48
C LEU A 72 -9.19 -12.00 11.54
N ARG A 73 -8.75 -12.42 10.35
CA ARG A 73 -9.56 -13.06 9.31
C ARG A 73 -8.73 -14.07 8.51
N SER A 74 -8.67 -15.30 9.00
CA SER A 74 -7.84 -16.39 8.44
C SER A 74 -8.10 -16.68 6.96
N ASN A 75 -9.30 -16.43 6.46
CA ASN A 75 -9.66 -16.67 5.06
C ASN A 75 -9.32 -15.51 4.11
N ALA A 76 -8.70 -14.43 4.59
CA ALA A 76 -8.37 -13.24 3.79
C ALA A 76 -7.08 -13.39 2.96
N PHE A 77 -6.91 -14.54 2.29
CA PHE A 77 -5.68 -14.84 1.52
C PHE A 77 -5.43 -13.88 0.35
N TYR A 78 -6.46 -13.19 -0.15
CA TYR A 78 -6.30 -12.10 -1.12
C TYR A 78 -5.31 -11.02 -0.64
N PHE A 79 -5.10 -10.90 0.67
CA PHE A 79 -4.16 -9.94 1.22
C PHE A 79 -2.69 -10.19 0.80
N ILE A 80 -2.36 -11.40 0.37
CA ILE A 80 -1.04 -11.73 -0.20
C ILE A 80 -0.71 -10.86 -1.41
N GLY A 81 -1.72 -10.48 -2.22
CA GLY A 81 -1.52 -9.54 -3.33
C GLY A 81 -1.06 -8.16 -2.86
N PHE A 82 -1.52 -7.70 -1.70
CA PHE A 82 -1.03 -6.47 -1.07
C PHE A 82 0.37 -6.60 -0.50
N THR A 83 0.74 -7.79 0.02
CA THR A 83 2.11 -8.07 0.44
C THR A 83 3.07 -7.95 -0.74
N VAL A 84 2.73 -8.55 -1.89
CA VAL A 84 3.52 -8.44 -3.12
C VAL A 84 3.64 -6.97 -3.54
N ALA A 85 2.53 -6.21 -3.55
CA ALA A 85 2.55 -4.79 -3.86
C ALA A 85 3.48 -3.99 -2.92
N SER A 86 3.51 -4.31 -1.62
CA SER A 86 4.41 -3.65 -0.66
C SER A 86 5.89 -3.92 -0.93
N ILE A 87 6.24 -5.15 -1.32
CA ILE A 87 7.62 -5.53 -1.66
C ILE A 87 8.05 -4.78 -2.92
N LEU A 88 7.18 -4.76 -3.94
CA LEU A 88 7.44 -4.04 -5.18
C LEU A 88 7.61 -2.54 -4.94
N LEU A 89 6.75 -1.92 -4.12
CA LEU A 89 6.85 -0.50 -3.80
C LEU A 89 8.18 -0.17 -3.11
N ASP A 90 8.58 -0.98 -2.14
CA ASP A 90 9.82 -0.82 -1.37
C ASP A 90 11.05 -0.87 -2.29
N ILE A 91 11.09 -1.87 -3.19
CA ILE A 91 12.15 -2.03 -4.19
C ILE A 91 12.17 -0.85 -5.18
N ILE A 92 11.01 -0.47 -5.72
CA ILE A 92 10.90 0.60 -6.71
C ILE A 92 11.34 1.94 -6.12
N ILE A 93 10.89 2.28 -4.91
CA ILE A 93 11.28 3.53 -4.24
C ILE A 93 12.79 3.54 -3.98
N TRP A 94 13.37 2.42 -3.54
CA TRP A 94 14.81 2.30 -3.34
C TRP A 94 15.59 2.54 -4.65
N PHE A 95 15.16 1.96 -5.77
CA PHE A 95 15.77 2.18 -7.09
C PHE A 95 15.64 3.62 -7.59
N ILE A 96 14.47 4.24 -7.42
CA ILE A 96 14.24 5.64 -7.83
C ILE A 96 15.06 6.60 -6.94
N GLY A 97 15.22 6.26 -5.67
CA GLY A 97 15.87 7.06 -4.65
C GLY A 97 14.86 7.86 -3.83
N TYR A 98 14.96 7.74 -2.51
CA TYR A 98 14.03 8.31 -1.55
C TYR A 98 13.80 9.82 -1.71
N ASP A 99 14.86 10.61 -1.90
CA ASP A 99 14.74 12.07 -2.05
C ASP A 99 13.98 12.46 -3.31
N ARG A 100 14.12 11.70 -4.39
CA ARG A 100 13.33 11.95 -5.61
C ARG A 100 11.85 11.70 -5.34
N VAL A 101 11.53 10.60 -4.67
CA VAL A 101 10.15 10.17 -4.38
C VAL A 101 9.46 11.10 -3.39
N PHE A 102 10.12 11.49 -2.31
CA PHE A 102 9.43 12.18 -1.22
C PHE A 102 9.68 13.70 -1.19
N THR A 103 10.82 14.17 -1.71
CA THR A 103 11.25 15.56 -1.56
C THR A 103 11.18 16.32 -2.88
N ASN A 104 11.87 15.83 -3.92
CA ASN A 104 12.12 16.60 -5.14
C ASN A 104 10.95 16.52 -6.13
N LYS A 105 10.37 15.34 -6.32
CA LYS A 105 9.30 15.11 -7.30
C LYS A 105 8.16 14.22 -6.76
N PRO A 106 7.62 14.49 -5.54
CA PRO A 106 6.57 13.65 -4.97
C PRO A 106 5.29 13.59 -5.78
N ILE A 107 4.93 14.68 -6.47
CA ILE A 107 3.74 14.74 -7.32
C ILE A 107 3.83 13.85 -8.58
N ILE A 108 5.03 13.36 -8.92
CA ILE A 108 5.25 12.48 -10.07
C ILE A 108 5.39 11.05 -9.59
N TYR A 109 6.35 10.81 -8.68
CA TYR A 109 6.72 9.44 -8.32
C TYR A 109 5.72 8.78 -7.38
N ILE A 110 5.09 9.50 -6.45
CA ILE A 110 4.09 8.89 -5.56
C ILE A 110 2.89 8.40 -6.39
N PRO A 111 2.26 9.20 -7.27
CA PRO A 111 1.18 8.69 -8.13
C PRO A 111 1.64 7.57 -9.07
N ALA A 112 2.77 7.73 -9.76
CA ALA A 112 3.24 6.72 -10.72
C ALA A 112 3.51 5.36 -10.07
N THR A 113 4.19 5.36 -8.93
CA THR A 113 4.46 4.12 -8.20
C THR A 113 3.20 3.55 -7.56
N SER A 114 2.31 4.38 -7.02
CA SER A 114 1.02 3.95 -6.46
C SER A 114 0.18 3.20 -7.48
N ILE A 115 -0.03 3.79 -8.66
CA ILE A 115 -0.80 3.19 -9.76
C ILE A 115 -0.18 1.86 -10.17
N LEU A 116 1.13 1.81 -10.36
CA LEU A 116 1.83 0.61 -10.80
C LEU A 116 1.70 -0.53 -9.78
N VAL A 117 1.99 -0.29 -8.51
CA VAL A 117 2.00 -1.35 -7.51
C VAL A 117 0.60 -1.83 -7.14
N THR A 118 -0.40 -0.94 -7.13
CA THR A 118 -1.78 -1.36 -6.90
C THR A 118 -2.35 -2.06 -8.12
N ALA A 119 -2.01 -1.67 -9.35
CA ALA A 119 -2.37 -2.41 -10.55
C ALA A 119 -1.84 -3.86 -10.48
N ILE A 120 -0.56 -4.04 -10.12
CA ILE A 120 0.05 -5.36 -9.98
C ILE A 120 -0.59 -6.13 -8.82
N GLY A 121 -0.82 -5.50 -7.67
CA GLY A 121 -1.52 -6.11 -6.53
C GLY A 121 -2.94 -6.56 -6.92
N GLY A 122 -3.68 -5.71 -7.63
CA GLY A 122 -5.00 -6.00 -8.16
C GLY A 122 -4.97 -7.14 -9.18
N LEU A 123 -3.98 -7.18 -10.07
CA LEU A 123 -3.80 -8.29 -11.01
C LEU A 123 -3.62 -9.62 -10.26
N MET A 124 -2.74 -9.65 -9.26
CA MET A 124 -2.52 -10.82 -8.41
C MET A 124 -3.80 -11.23 -7.67
N ILE A 125 -4.52 -10.26 -7.09
CA ILE A 125 -5.77 -10.51 -6.38
C ILE A 125 -6.82 -11.12 -7.33
N GLY A 126 -7.02 -10.48 -8.48
CA GLY A 126 -8.00 -10.89 -9.49
C GLY A 126 -7.72 -12.29 -10.03
N ALA A 127 -6.46 -12.58 -10.36
CA ALA A 127 -6.06 -13.84 -10.97
C ALA A 127 -6.17 -15.05 -10.01
N PHE A 128 -5.84 -14.86 -8.73
CA PHE A 128 -5.71 -16.00 -7.81
C PHE A 128 -6.82 -16.11 -6.77
N PHE A 129 -7.54 -15.01 -6.46
CA PHE A 129 -8.42 -14.98 -5.28
C PHE A 129 -9.86 -14.54 -5.56
N MET A 130 -10.15 -13.96 -6.72
CA MET A 130 -11.51 -13.47 -7.06
C MET A 130 -12.36 -14.46 -7.86
N ASN A 131 -11.82 -15.63 -8.22
CA ASN A 131 -12.51 -16.67 -9.01
C ASN A 131 -13.09 -16.15 -10.35
N TYR A 132 -12.43 -15.17 -10.96
CA TYR A 132 -12.78 -14.69 -12.29
C TYR A 132 -12.37 -15.71 -13.35
N LYS A 133 -13.30 -16.04 -14.25
CA LYS A 133 -13.05 -16.96 -15.38
C LYS A 133 -12.47 -16.25 -16.60
N GLU A 134 -12.86 -14.99 -16.79
CA GLU A 134 -12.50 -14.21 -17.96
C GLU A 134 -11.31 -13.29 -17.67
N THR A 135 -10.31 -13.28 -18.55
CA THR A 135 -9.14 -12.40 -18.44
C THR A 135 -9.53 -10.94 -18.35
N ILE A 136 -10.59 -10.53 -19.05
CA ILE A 136 -11.08 -9.15 -19.00
C ILE A 136 -11.53 -8.72 -17.60
N ALA A 137 -12.13 -9.63 -16.82
CA ALA A 137 -12.56 -9.34 -15.45
C ALA A 137 -11.35 -9.13 -14.52
N ILE A 138 -10.29 -9.92 -14.71
CA ILE A 138 -9.02 -9.75 -13.99
C ILE A 138 -8.39 -8.39 -14.33
N LEU A 139 -8.37 -8.01 -15.62
CA LEU A 139 -7.82 -6.74 -16.06
C LEU A 139 -8.64 -5.54 -15.55
N ILE A 140 -9.98 -5.63 -15.58
CA ILE A 140 -10.86 -4.61 -14.99
C ILE A 140 -10.58 -4.48 -13.49
N TRP A 141 -10.44 -5.59 -12.77
CA TRP A 141 -10.14 -5.58 -11.34
C TRP A 141 -8.78 -4.94 -11.04
N SER A 142 -7.75 -5.25 -11.83
CA SER A 142 -6.44 -4.58 -11.78
C SER A 142 -6.55 -3.07 -12.05
N ALA A 143 -7.34 -2.67 -13.07
CA ALA A 143 -7.57 -1.27 -13.40
C ALA A 143 -8.31 -0.50 -12.28
N LEU A 144 -9.26 -1.15 -11.59
CA LEU A 144 -9.91 -0.56 -10.41
C LEU A 144 -8.89 -0.30 -9.30
N HIS A 145 -8.01 -1.25 -8.98
CA HIS A 145 -6.94 -1.02 -8.01
C HIS A 145 -5.95 0.06 -8.46
N ALA A 146 -5.65 0.15 -9.77
CA ALA A 146 -4.85 1.25 -10.32
C ALA A 146 -5.51 2.62 -10.04
N GLY A 147 -6.83 2.70 -10.21
CA GLY A 147 -7.64 3.87 -9.84
C GLY A 147 -7.62 4.17 -8.34
N GLY A 148 -7.73 3.14 -7.50
CA GLY A 148 -7.55 3.25 -6.05
C GLY A 148 -6.18 3.80 -5.67
N GLY A 149 -5.11 3.37 -6.35
CA GLY A 149 -3.75 3.88 -6.20
C GLY A 149 -3.61 5.35 -6.57
N LEU A 150 -4.25 5.80 -7.65
CA LEU A 150 -4.31 7.21 -8.02
C LEU A 150 -5.03 8.03 -6.93
N ILE A 151 -6.19 7.60 -6.47
CA ILE A 151 -6.96 8.30 -5.41
C ILE A 151 -6.13 8.38 -4.13
N ALA A 152 -5.49 7.28 -3.73
CA ALA A 152 -4.61 7.24 -2.58
C ALA A 152 -3.47 8.26 -2.70
N SER A 153 -2.86 8.41 -3.88
CA SER A 153 -1.75 9.34 -4.09
C SER A 153 -2.13 10.80 -3.84
N ILE A 154 -3.38 11.18 -4.11
CA ILE A 154 -3.93 12.52 -3.80
C ILE A 154 -3.91 12.79 -2.29
N LEU A 155 -4.07 11.75 -1.47
CA LEU A 155 -4.02 11.84 0.00
C LEU A 155 -2.59 11.69 0.54
N VAL A 156 -1.79 10.80 -0.04
CA VAL A 156 -0.42 10.52 0.42
C VAL A 156 0.47 11.75 0.27
N VAL A 157 0.44 12.43 -0.89
CA VAL A 157 1.31 13.59 -1.15
C VAL A 157 1.17 14.69 -0.06
N PRO A 158 -0.04 15.18 0.28
CA PRO A 158 -0.19 16.17 1.34
C PRO A 158 0.17 15.62 2.73
N ILE A 159 -0.10 14.34 3.03
CA ILE A 159 0.32 13.72 4.29
C ILE A 159 1.84 13.76 4.44
N ILE A 160 2.58 13.33 3.42
CA ILE A 160 4.05 13.35 3.43
C ILE A 160 4.57 14.78 3.61
N LYS A 161 4.02 15.75 2.88
CA LYS A 161 4.42 17.17 3.02
C LYS A 161 4.11 17.72 4.41
N ALA A 162 2.98 17.34 5.00
CA ALA A 162 2.61 17.75 6.35
C ALA A 162 3.57 17.15 7.40
N LEU A 163 3.93 15.88 7.24
CA LEU A 163 4.90 15.20 8.10
C LEU A 163 6.28 15.85 7.99
N GLU A 164 6.76 16.13 6.77
CA GLU A 164 8.05 16.82 6.55
C GLU A 164 8.05 18.23 7.15
N LYS A 165 6.95 18.98 7.00
CA LYS A 165 6.81 20.29 7.64
C LYS A 165 6.84 20.22 9.16
N ARG A 166 6.32 19.15 9.77
CA ARG A 166 6.18 19.03 11.23
C ARG A 166 7.39 18.40 11.91
N LEU A 167 8.02 17.42 11.26
CA LEU A 167 9.10 16.59 11.83
C LEU A 167 10.46 16.87 11.17
N GLY A 168 10.50 17.66 10.10
CA GLY A 168 11.68 17.88 9.28
C GLY A 168 11.88 16.79 8.24
N LYS A 169 12.94 16.96 7.43
CA LYS A 169 13.42 15.89 6.54
C LYS A 169 14.07 14.81 7.40
N VAL A 170 13.67 13.57 7.16
CA VAL A 170 14.18 12.37 7.85
C VAL A 170 15.23 11.68 7.00
#